data_AF-A0A7W6N9I4-F1
#
_entry.id   AF-A0A7W6N9I4-F1
#
_cell.length_a   1.000
_cell.length_b   1.000
_cell.length_c   1.000
_cell.angle_alpha   90.00
_cell.angle_beta   90.00
_cell.angle_gamma   90.00
#
_symmetry.space_group_name_H-M   'P 1'
#
loop_
_entity.id
_entity.type
_entity.pdbx_description
1 polymer ?
#
loop_
_entity_poly.entity_id
_entity_poly.type
_entity_poly.pdbx_seq_one_letter_code
_entity_poly.pdbx_strand_id
1 'polypeptide(L)' 'MSRKELDNSRMRRMKRAAARRGLTILTSEKTKVLGQPGGHAVRDDDSFKIVFGDEPKPFSATLDDIESWLEGRDDESS' A
#
# COMPACT_ATOMS: atom_id res chain seq x y z
N MET A 1 -0.77 -15.99 18.07
CA MET A 1 -0.56 -15.08 16.92
C MET A 1 -0.54 -13.67 17.45
N SER A 2 0.61 -13.01 17.41
CA SER A 2 0.74 -11.60 17.77
C SER A 2 0.10 -10.72 16.69
N ARG A 3 -0.42 -9.54 17.06
CA ARG A 3 -1.00 -8.56 16.12
C ARG A 3 -0.06 -8.25 14.95
N LYS A 4 1.25 -8.22 15.24
CA LYS A 4 2.32 -8.04 14.25
C LYS A 4 2.40 -9.16 13.20
N GLU A 5 2.11 -10.41 13.55
CA GLU A 5 2.12 -11.54 12.62
C GLU A 5 0.92 -11.48 11.66
N LEU A 6 -0.23 -11.03 12.18
CA LEU A 6 -1.44 -10.79 11.37
C LEU A 6 -1.19 -9.67 10.35
N ASP A 7 -0.61 -8.55 10.78
CA ASP A 7 -0.28 -7.42 9.90
C ASP A 7 0.71 -7.83 8.79
N ASN A 8 1.74 -8.62 9.15
CA ASN A 8 2.70 -9.16 8.18
C ASN A 8 2.05 -10.09 7.16
N SER A 9 1.13 -10.95 7.60
CA SER A 9 0.39 -11.86 6.72
C SER A 9 -0.51 -11.09 5.76
N ARG A 10 -1.24 -10.09 6.28
CA ARG A 10 -2.09 -9.18 5.51
C ARG A 10 -1.27 -8.44 4.47
N MET A 11 -0.11 -7.91 4.85
CA MET A 11 0.77 -7.20 3.92
C MET A 11 1.26 -8.10 2.78
N ARG A 12 1.65 -9.34 3.06
CA ARG A 12 2.04 -10.30 2.02
C ARG A 12 0.88 -10.60 1.08
N ARG A 13 -0.35 -10.68 1.58
CA ARG A 13 -1.55 -10.91 0.77
C ARG A 13 -1.84 -9.71 -0.15
N MET A 14 -1.82 -8.50 0.40
CA MET A 14 -2.03 -7.27 -0.36
C MET A 14 -0.96 -7.08 -1.44
N LYS A 15 0.33 -7.31 -1.13
CA LYS A 15 1.41 -7.23 -2.15
C LYS A 15 1.17 -8.18 -3.32
N ARG A 16 0.70 -9.40 -3.06
CA ARG A 16 0.33 -10.36 -4.12
C ARG A 16 -0.91 -9.94 -4.91
N ALA A 17 -1.87 -9.29 -4.27
CA ALA A 17 -3.07 -8.79 -4.93
C ALA A 17 -2.72 -7.60 -5.84
N ALA A 18 -1.94 -6.65 -5.34
CA ALA A 18 -1.43 -5.51 -6.09
C ALA A 18 -0.57 -5.95 -7.28
N ALA A 19 0.39 -6.85 -7.08
CA ALA A 19 1.28 -7.32 -8.14
C ALA A 19 0.54 -7.98 -9.31
N ARG A 20 -0.59 -8.67 -9.05
CA ARG A 20 -1.45 -9.24 -10.10
C ARG A 20 -2.13 -8.17 -10.98
N ARG A 21 -2.19 -6.93 -10.51
CA ARG A 21 -2.82 -5.79 -11.18
C ARG A 21 -1.79 -4.80 -11.74
N GLY A 22 -0.51 -5.17 -11.77
CA GLY A 22 0.57 -4.26 -12.16
C GLY A 22 0.82 -3.15 -11.13
N LEU A 23 0.51 -3.39 -9.86
CA LEU A 23 0.66 -2.42 -8.79
C LEU A 23 1.70 -2.88 -7.77
N THR A 24 2.59 -1.99 -7.37
CA THR A 24 3.60 -2.23 -6.35
C THR A 24 3.31 -1.42 -5.10
N ILE A 25 3.12 -2.11 -3.96
CA ILE A 25 2.98 -1.46 -2.65
C ILE A 25 4.38 -1.16 -2.10
N LEU A 26 4.69 0.12 -2.00
CA LEU A 26 5.91 0.64 -1.42
C LEU A 26 5.70 0.89 0.08
N THR A 27 6.56 0.30 0.90
CA THR A 27 6.55 0.49 2.35
C THR A 27 7.70 1.42 2.72
N SER A 28 7.41 2.48 3.48
CA SER A 28 8.43 3.35 4.04
C SER A 28 9.15 2.65 5.21
N GLU A 29 10.17 1.85 4.92
CA GLU A 29 10.97 1.17 5.96
C GLU A 29 11.94 2.13 6.69
N LYS A 30 12.20 3.32 6.12
CA LYS A 30 13.11 4.32 6.70
C LYS A 30 12.33 5.52 7.23
N THR A 31 11.99 5.46 8.51
CA THR A 31 11.70 6.62 9.37
C THR A 31 12.91 7.56 9.43
N LYS A 32 13.20 8.39 8.41
CA LYS A 32 14.34 9.34 8.50
C LYS A 32 14.22 10.72 7.85
N VAL A 33 13.04 11.18 7.43
CA VAL A 33 12.96 12.59 6.92
C VAL A 33 11.94 13.46 7.66
N LEU A 34 10.82 12.93 8.16
CA LEU A 34 9.70 13.79 8.64
C LEU A 34 9.12 13.44 10.02
N GLY A 35 9.73 12.55 10.79
CA GLY A 35 9.33 12.28 12.19
C GLY A 35 7.94 11.62 12.37
N GLN A 36 7.34 11.08 11.32
CA GLN A 36 6.08 10.35 11.38
C GLN A 36 6.28 8.84 11.20
N PRO A 37 5.45 7.99 11.86
CA PRO A 37 5.52 6.55 11.69
C PRO A 37 5.27 6.19 10.23
N GLY A 38 6.15 5.37 9.65
CA GLY A 38 6.16 5.06 8.22
C GLY A 38 4.80 4.57 7.71
N GLY A 39 4.33 5.20 6.62
CA GLY A 39 3.14 4.76 5.90
C GLY A 39 3.49 3.99 4.63
N HIS A 40 2.52 3.95 3.73
CA HIS A 40 2.52 3.13 2.53
C HIS A 40 2.10 3.97 1.33
N ALA A 41 2.53 3.53 0.15
CA ALA A 41 2.13 4.11 -1.12
C ALA A 41 1.94 2.99 -2.15
N VAL A 42 1.07 3.21 -3.14
CA VAL A 42 0.88 2.29 -4.26
C VAL A 42 1.41 2.94 -5.52
N ARG A 43 2.32 2.25 -6.18
CA ARG A 43 2.87 2.62 -7.48
C ARG A 43 2.25 1.76 -8.57
N ASP A 44 1.96 2.36 -9.70
CA ASP A 44 1.66 1.64 -10.94
C ASP A 44 2.97 1.25 -11.63
N ASP A 45 3.13 -0.02 -11.97
CA ASP A 45 4.34 -0.55 -12.61
C ASP A 45 4.42 -0.22 -14.10
N ASP A 46 3.29 0.10 -14.75
CA ASP A 46 3.29 0.51 -16.17
C ASP A 46 3.77 1.96 -16.31
N SER A 47 3.25 2.87 -15.49
CA SER A 47 3.60 4.29 -15.54
C SER A 47 4.74 4.69 -14.60
N PHE A 48 5.14 3.82 -13.68
CA PHE A 48 6.06 4.08 -12.57
C PHE A 48 5.64 5.24 -11.64
N LYS A 49 4.38 5.67 -11.70
CA LYS A 49 3.84 6.78 -10.89
C LYS A 49 3.17 6.25 -9.62
N ILE A 50 3.23 7.04 -8.56
CA ILE A 50 2.43 6.77 -7.36
C ILE A 50 0.97 7.11 -7.68
N VAL A 51 0.10 6.12 -7.57
CA VAL A 51 -1.34 6.24 -7.82
C VAL A 51 -2.13 6.40 -6.53
N PHE A 52 -1.53 6.09 -5.38
CA PHE A 52 -2.17 6.21 -4.06
C PHE A 52 -1.15 6.38 -2.93
N GLY A 53 -1.51 7.15 -1.89
CA GLY A 53 -0.68 7.32 -0.68
C GLY A 53 0.48 8.32 -0.81
N ASP A 54 0.42 9.23 -1.79
CA ASP A 54 1.42 10.30 -1.98
C ASP A 54 0.94 11.70 -1.53
N GLU A 55 -0.34 11.85 -1.19
CA GLU A 55 -0.95 13.15 -0.85
C GLU A 55 -1.63 13.10 0.53
N PRO A 56 -1.44 14.13 1.39
CA PRO A 56 -0.70 15.39 1.16
C PRO A 56 0.83 15.25 1.30
N LYS A 57 1.33 14.06 1.64
CA LYS A 57 2.76 13.75 1.77
C LYS A 57 3.05 12.34 1.27
N PRO A 58 4.27 12.08 0.77
CA PRO A 58 4.69 10.74 0.39
C PRO A 58 4.55 9.74 1.52
N PHE A 59 4.04 8.55 1.20
CA PHE A 59 3.85 7.45 2.13
C PHE A 59 2.95 7.80 3.31
N SER A 60 1.81 8.44 3.02
CA SER A 60 0.81 8.83 4.02
C SER A 60 -0.29 7.79 4.23
N ALA A 61 -0.48 6.86 3.29
CA ALA A 61 -1.56 5.87 3.40
C ALA A 61 -1.25 4.78 4.43
N THR A 62 -2.30 4.30 5.08
CA THR A 62 -2.24 3.14 5.97
C THR A 62 -2.49 1.83 5.20
N LEU A 63 -2.30 0.69 5.87
CA LEU A 63 -2.64 -0.61 5.30
C LEU A 63 -4.14 -0.75 5.01
N ASP A 64 -4.97 -0.19 5.89
CA ASP A 64 -6.44 -0.23 5.75
C ASP A 64 -6.89 0.59 4.53
N ASP A 65 -6.26 1.75 4.28
CA ASP A 65 -6.56 2.60 3.12
C ASP A 65 -6.20 1.89 1.81
N ILE A 66 -5.04 1.23 1.76
CA ILE A 66 -4.61 0.48 0.58
C ILE A 66 -5.49 -0.73 0.34
N GLU A 67 -5.89 -1.45 1.39
CA GLU A 67 -6.80 -2.59 1.24
C GLU A 67 -8.13 -2.14 0.68
N SER A 68 -8.74 -1.10 1.26
CA SER A 68 -10.02 -0.54 0.80
C SER A 68 -9.95 -0.03 -0.65
N TRP A 69 -8.85 0.62 -1.02
CA TRP A 69 -8.63 1.09 -2.38
C TRP A 69 -8.42 -0.05 -3.38
N LEU A 70 -7.76 -1.14 -2.98
CA LEU A 70 -7.61 -2.34 -3.81
C LEU A 70 -8.94 -3.10 -3.98
N GLU A 71 -9.73 -3.21 -2.91
CA GLU A 71 -11.04 -3.87 -2.93
C GLU A 71 -12.05 -3.08 -3.78
N GLY A 72 -12.10 -1.76 -3.67
CA GLY A 72 -12.99 -0.93 -4.49
C GLY A 72 -12.73 -1.02 -6.00
N ARG A 73 -11.50 -1.38 -6.41
CA ARG A 73 -11.18 -1.63 -7.83
C ARG A 73 -11.66 -2.98 -8.34
N ASP A 74 -11.88 -3.96 -7.45
CA ASP A 74 -12.39 -5.28 -7.84
C ASP A 74 -13.89 -5.24 -8.12
N ASP A 75 -14.66 -4.42 -7.40
CA ASP A 75 -16.10 -4.28 -7.61
C ASP A 75 -16.45 -3.57 -8.94
N GLU A 76 -15.57 -2.72 -9.47
CA GLU A 76 -15.84 -1.97 -10.71
C GLU A 76 -15.52 -2.76 -12.00
N SER A 77 -15.05 -3.99 -11.88
CA SER A 77 -14.73 -4.88 -13.01
C SER A 77 -15.77 -5.99 -13.26
N SER A 78 -16.94 -5.92 -12.61
CA SER A 78 -18.04 -6.91 -12.73
C SER A 78 -19.17 -6.46 -13.65
#